data_AF-A0A1J6L1D1-F1
#
_entry.id   AF-A0A1J6L1D1-F1
#
_cell.length_a   1.000
_cell.length_b   1.000
_cell.length_c   1.000
_cell.angle_alpha   90.00
_cell.angle_beta   90.00
_cell.angle_gamma   90.00
#
_symmetry.space_group_name_H-M   'P 1'
#
loop_
_entity.id
_entity.type
_entity.pdbx_description
1 polymer ?
#
loop_
_entity_poly.entity_id
_entity_poly.type
_entity_poly.pdbx_seq_one_letter_code
_entity_poly.pdbx_strand_id
1 'polypeptide(L)'
;PTIYSSDTSTPLRRSGRVTKQPLWLTNYVVPLPAKKPHSMANYLTYDHISSSHLGVFSAISEPTSFYEACKDARWIEAMQTEIAALQANNTWELVSLPPGKTPIGCR
;
A
#
# COMPACT_ATOMS: atom_id res chain seq x y z
N PRO A 1 -19.05 -7.44 -44.18
CA PRO A 1 -18.40 -7.90 -42.93
C PRO A 1 -17.51 -6.79 -42.35
N THR A 2 -18.04 -6.03 -41.41
CA THR A 2 -17.35 -4.90 -40.77
C THR A 2 -17.17 -5.26 -39.29
N ILE A 3 -15.92 -5.43 -38.86
CA ILE A 3 -15.57 -5.78 -37.48
C ILE A 3 -15.50 -4.49 -36.67
N TYR A 4 -16.34 -4.35 -35.65
CA TYR A 4 -16.21 -3.31 -34.63
C TYR A 4 -15.26 -3.79 -33.54
N SER A 5 -14.09 -3.15 -33.45
CA SER A 5 -13.25 -3.18 -32.24
C SER A 5 -13.95 -2.40 -31.14
N SER A 6 -14.22 -3.04 -30.00
CA SER A 6 -14.70 -2.36 -28.79
C SER A 6 -13.55 -2.22 -27.80
N ASP A 7 -12.86 -1.08 -27.88
CA ASP A 7 -11.89 -0.65 -26.88
C ASP A 7 -12.68 -0.10 -25.67
N THR A 8 -12.75 -0.87 -24.59
CA THR A 8 -13.45 -0.47 -23.36
C THR A 8 -12.44 0.09 -22.36
N SER A 9 -11.99 1.32 -22.62
CA SER A 9 -11.31 2.14 -21.61
C SER A 9 -12.31 2.47 -20.50
N THR A 10 -12.23 1.74 -19.39
CA THR A 10 -13.00 2.06 -18.18
C THR A 10 -12.39 3.30 -17.53
N PRO A 11 -13.16 4.38 -17.29
CA PRO A 11 -12.61 5.58 -16.68
C PRO A 11 -12.20 5.30 -15.22
N LEU A 12 -10.98 5.66 -14.86
CA LEU A 12 -10.51 5.61 -13.46
C LEU A 12 -11.41 6.49 -12.58
N ARG A 13 -12.19 5.83 -11.71
CA ARG A 13 -13.00 6.50 -10.69
C ARG A 13 -12.08 7.24 -9.71
N ARG A 14 -12.02 8.57 -9.80
CA ARG A 14 -11.41 9.41 -8.75
C ARG A 14 -12.42 9.67 -7.64
N SER A 15 -11.94 9.68 -6.40
CA SER A 15 -12.74 10.10 -5.25
C SER A 15 -13.06 11.59 -5.36
N GLY A 16 -14.35 11.94 -5.33
CA GLY A 16 -14.82 13.32 -5.19
C GLY A 16 -14.84 13.83 -3.75
N ARG A 17 -14.29 13.05 -2.80
CA ARG A 17 -14.23 13.45 -1.40
C ARG A 17 -13.32 14.66 -1.26
N VAL A 18 -13.87 15.77 -0.75
CA VAL A 18 -13.07 16.92 -0.33
C VAL A 18 -12.13 16.47 0.79
N THR A 19 -10.84 16.43 0.51
CA THR A 19 -9.81 16.16 1.50
C THR A 19 -9.59 17.41 2.34
N LYS A 20 -10.07 17.38 3.58
CA LYS A 20 -9.69 18.38 4.58
C LYS A 20 -8.36 17.96 5.19
N GLN A 21 -7.53 18.93 5.55
CA GLN A 21 -6.32 18.60 6.31
C GLN A 21 -6.71 17.90 7.62
N PRO A 22 -6.03 16.80 7.97
CA PRO A 22 -6.37 16.06 9.17
C PRO A 22 -6.05 16.92 10.40
N LEU A 23 -6.93 16.86 11.41
CA LEU A 23 -6.85 17.69 12.61
C LEU A 23 -5.52 17.54 13.36
N TRP A 24 -4.86 16.40 13.23
CA TRP A 24 -3.57 16.17 13.87
C TRP A 24 -2.47 17.10 13.34
N LEU A 25 -2.57 17.59 12.10
CA LEU A 25 -1.53 18.40 11.46
C LEU A 25 -1.35 19.77 12.14
N THR A 26 -2.38 20.28 12.84
CA THR A 26 -2.30 21.54 13.58
C THR A 26 -1.58 21.41 14.92
N ASN A 27 -1.42 20.18 15.44
CA ASN A 27 -0.69 19.93 16.68
C ASN A 27 0.83 19.85 16.45
N TYR A 28 1.26 19.73 15.19
CA TYR A 28 2.67 19.83 14.83
C TYR A 28 2.99 21.29 14.58
N VAL A 29 3.97 21.81 15.31
CA VAL A 29 4.65 23.05 14.93
C VAL A 29 5.49 22.72 13.71
N VAL A 30 4.89 22.80 12.52
CA VAL A 30 5.63 22.85 11.26
C VAL A 30 6.04 24.31 11.11
N PRO A 31 7.32 24.66 11.27
CA PRO A 31 7.76 26.01 10.95
C PRO A 31 7.43 26.22 9.47
N LEU A 32 6.55 27.18 9.17
CA LEU A 32 6.33 27.69 7.82
C LEU A 32 7.70 27.91 7.16
N PRO A 33 7.86 27.68 5.84
CA PRO A 33 9.18 27.64 5.22
C PRO A 33 9.79 29.04 5.19
N ALA A 34 10.41 29.46 6.31
CA ALA A 34 11.58 30.28 6.22
C ALA A 34 12.55 29.50 5.34
N LYS A 35 12.93 30.07 4.19
CA LYS A 35 13.94 29.48 3.30
C LYS A 35 15.23 29.31 4.11
N LYS A 36 15.39 28.15 4.73
CA LYS A 36 16.62 27.81 5.43
C LYS A 36 17.68 27.60 4.33
N PRO A 37 18.81 28.32 4.37
CA PRO A 37 19.84 28.25 3.33
C PRO A 37 20.38 26.82 3.12
N HIS A 38 20.19 25.94 4.12
CA HIS A 38 20.65 24.55 4.11
C HIS A 38 19.55 23.56 4.53
N SER A 39 18.30 23.75 4.08
CA SER A 39 17.28 22.71 4.27
C SER A 39 17.66 21.48 3.43
N MET A 40 17.71 20.29 4.02
CA MET A 40 17.90 19.05 3.25
C MET A 40 16.83 18.88 2.17
N ALA A 41 15.62 19.42 2.38
CA ALA A 41 14.54 19.40 1.38
C ALA A 41 14.90 20.12 0.07
N ASN A 42 15.89 21.04 0.07
CA ASN A 42 16.37 21.71 -1.14
C ASN A 42 17.34 20.84 -1.96
N TYR A 43 17.84 19.75 -1.39
CA TYR A 43 18.87 18.88 -1.99
C TYR A 43 18.40 17.44 -2.21
N LEU A 44 17.33 17.02 -1.53
CA LEU A 44 16.70 15.71 -1.71
C LEU A 44 15.58 15.84 -2.75
N THR A 45 15.89 15.59 -4.02
CA THR A 45 14.88 15.47 -5.08
C THR A 45 14.81 14.03 -5.58
N TYR A 46 13.60 13.46 -5.58
CA TYR A 46 13.33 12.17 -6.21
C TYR A 46 13.01 12.30 -7.70
N ASP A 47 12.90 13.53 -8.22
CA ASP A 47 12.49 13.88 -9.60
C ASP A 47 13.38 13.24 -10.68
N HIS A 48 14.61 12.87 -10.34
CA HIS A 48 15.57 12.27 -11.27
C HIS A 48 15.87 10.80 -10.97
N ILE A 49 15.20 10.20 -9.98
CA ILE A 49 15.42 8.80 -9.61
C ILE A 49 14.36 7.95 -10.31
N SER A 50 14.81 7.08 -11.22
CA SER A 50 13.94 6.08 -11.84
C SER A 50 13.34 5.16 -10.77
N SER A 51 12.09 4.73 -10.97
CA SER A 51 11.44 3.72 -10.12
C SER A 51 12.28 2.45 -9.98
N SER A 52 13.02 2.07 -11.03
CA SER A 52 13.95 0.93 -11.00
C SER A 52 15.12 1.13 -10.04
N HIS A 53 15.61 2.37 -9.86
CA HIS A 53 16.73 2.66 -8.97
C HIS A 53 16.29 2.69 -7.51
N LEU A 54 15.03 3.04 -7.22
CA LEU A 54 14.49 2.98 -5.86
C LEU A 54 14.43 1.54 -5.32
N GLY A 55 14.11 0.57 -6.18
CA GLY A 55 14.13 -0.85 -5.83
C GLY A 55 15.53 -1.41 -5.50
N VAL A 56 16.62 -0.73 -5.92
CA VAL A 56 17.99 -1.15 -5.57
C VAL A 56 18.30 -0.88 -4.10
N PHE A 57 17.68 0.14 -3.50
CA PHE A 57 17.90 0.47 -2.10
C PHE A 57 17.11 -0.40 -1.12
N SER A 58 16.13 -1.19 -1.59
CA SER A 58 15.50 -2.18 -0.74
C SER A 58 16.48 -3.34 -0.54
N ALA A 59 17.00 -3.49 0.69
CA ALA A 59 17.89 -4.59 1.05
C ALA A 59 17.23 -5.98 0.97
N ILE A 60 15.91 -6.02 0.77
CA ILE A 60 15.10 -7.22 0.77
C ILE A 60 14.19 -7.15 -0.46
N SER A 61 14.28 -8.14 -1.33
CA SER A 61 13.31 -8.33 -2.41
C SER A 61 12.02 -8.87 -1.81
N GLU A 62 10.90 -8.23 -2.11
CA GLU A 62 9.60 -8.74 -1.74
C GLU A 62 9.27 -9.99 -2.58
N PRO A 63 8.70 -11.04 -1.98
CA PRO A 63 8.25 -12.23 -2.68
C PRO A 63 7.06 -11.86 -3.56
N THR A 64 7.03 -12.41 -4.77
CA THR A 64 5.99 -12.10 -5.76
C THR A 64 4.84 -13.09 -5.71
N SER A 65 5.03 -14.21 -5.00
CA SER A 65 4.02 -15.25 -4.83
C SER A 65 3.94 -15.73 -3.39
N PHE A 66 2.78 -16.27 -3.02
CA PHE A 66 2.60 -16.91 -1.73
C PHE A 66 3.60 -18.06 -1.51
N TYR A 67 3.92 -18.82 -2.56
CA TYR A 67 4.85 -19.95 -2.47
C TYR A 67 6.28 -19.53 -2.13
N GLU A 68 6.70 -18.35 -2.58
CA GLU A 68 7.98 -17.75 -2.18
C GLU A 68 7.92 -17.24 -0.74
N ALA A 69 6.85 -16.48 -0.41
CA ALA A 69 6.67 -15.89 0.91
C ALA A 69 6.59 -16.94 2.02
N CYS A 70 5.86 -18.04 1.79
CA CYS A 70 5.64 -19.08 2.80
C CYS A 70 6.89 -19.93 3.13
N LYS A 71 7.98 -19.73 2.41
CA LYS A 71 9.29 -20.36 2.68
C LYS A 71 10.27 -19.44 3.37
N ASP A 72 10.04 -18.13 3.35
CA ASP A 72 10.89 -17.15 4.02
C ASP A 72 10.42 -16.96 5.46
N ALA A 73 11.31 -17.25 6.41
CA ALA A 73 11.03 -17.16 7.84
C ALA A 73 10.57 -15.76 8.26
N ARG A 74 11.08 -14.69 7.63
CA ARG A 74 10.71 -13.30 7.96
C ARG A 74 9.25 -13.01 7.60
N TRP A 75 8.81 -13.54 6.46
CA TRP A 75 7.43 -13.39 6.02
C TRP A 75 6.47 -14.23 6.85
N ILE A 76 6.88 -15.44 7.26
CA ILE A 76 6.12 -16.26 8.20
C ILE A 76 5.94 -15.53 9.54
N GLU A 77 7.02 -14.97 10.09
CA GLU A 77 6.99 -14.24 11.35
C GLU A 77 6.11 -12.98 11.26
N ALA A 78 6.23 -12.21 10.19
CA ALA A 78 5.39 -11.04 9.94
C ALA A 78 3.90 -11.44 9.85
N MET A 79 3.57 -12.50 9.12
CA MET A 79 2.19 -13.02 9.01
C MET A 79 1.63 -13.41 10.39
N GLN A 80 2.44 -14.12 11.19
CA GLN A 80 2.02 -14.54 12.53
C GLN A 80 1.79 -13.33 13.46
N THR A 81 2.63 -12.32 13.35
CA THR A 81 2.51 -11.07 14.12
C THR A 81 1.22 -10.34 13.77
N GLU A 82 0.90 -10.24 12.48
CA GLU A 82 -0.34 -9.61 12.02
C GLU A 82 -1.57 -10.37 12.51
N ILE A 83 -1.58 -11.71 12.38
CA ILE A 83 -2.69 -12.54 12.89
C ILE A 83 -2.90 -12.31 14.39
N ALA A 84 -1.81 -12.30 15.18
CA ALA A 84 -1.88 -12.04 16.61
C ALA A 84 -2.42 -10.64 16.93
N ALA A 85 -2.02 -9.61 16.17
CA ALA A 85 -2.52 -8.25 16.32
C ALA A 85 -4.03 -8.16 16.01
N LEU A 86 -4.50 -8.84 14.95
CA LEU A 86 -5.92 -8.89 14.60
C LEU A 86 -6.77 -9.55 15.70
N GLN A 87 -6.25 -10.63 16.29
CA GLN A 87 -6.89 -11.31 17.43
C GLN A 87 -6.93 -10.40 18.66
N ALA A 88 -5.80 -9.76 19.01
CA ALA A 88 -5.72 -8.87 20.16
C ALA A 88 -6.67 -7.67 20.05
N ASN A 89 -6.84 -7.14 18.84
CA ASN A 89 -7.75 -6.03 18.57
C ASN A 89 -9.23 -6.45 18.50
N ASN A 90 -9.55 -7.76 18.56
CA ASN A 90 -10.89 -8.31 18.37
C ASN A 90 -11.58 -7.78 17.10
N THR A 91 -10.80 -7.46 16.05
CA THR A 91 -11.33 -6.90 14.79
C THR A 91 -11.66 -8.00 13.78
N TRP A 92 -11.11 -9.20 13.96
CA TRP A 92 -11.30 -10.34 13.06
C TRP A 92 -11.57 -11.60 13.87
N GLU A 93 -12.54 -12.39 13.41
CA GLU A 93 -12.84 -13.72 13.94
C GLU A 93 -12.77 -14.74 12.79
N LEU A 94 -12.15 -15.88 13.05
CA LEU A 94 -12.12 -16.98 12.08
C LEU A 94 -13.45 -17.74 12.16
N VAL A 95 -14.29 -17.61 11.14
CA VAL A 95 -15.60 -18.27 11.06
C VAL A 95 -15.62 -19.25 9.89
N SER A 96 -16.29 -20.39 10.07
CA SER A 96 -16.56 -21.32 8.99
C SER A 96 -17.39 -20.65 7.89
N LEU A 97 -17.22 -21.08 6.64
CA LEU A 97 -18.02 -20.60 5.52
C LEU A 97 -19.53 -20.76 5.82
N PRO A 98 -20.33 -19.68 5.83
CA PRO A 98 -21.76 -19.78 6.12
C PRO A 98 -22.50 -20.58 5.03
N PRO A 99 -23.58 -21.30 5.40
CA PRO A 99 -24.35 -22.08 4.45
C PRO A 99 -24.91 -21.20 3.33
N GLY A 100 -24.81 -21.69 2.09
CA GLY A 100 -25.30 -20.97 0.90
C GLY A 100 -24.40 -19.82 0.43
N LYS A 101 -23.20 -19.65 0.99
CA LYS A 101 -22.20 -18.69 0.52
C LYS A 101 -21.09 -19.39 -0.25
N THR A 102 -20.59 -18.75 -1.29
CA THR A 102 -19.39 -19.19 -2.01
C THR A 102 -18.17 -18.46 -1.44
N PRO A 103 -17.07 -19.17 -1.14
CA PRO A 103 -15.86 -18.52 -0.71
C PRO A 103 -15.29 -17.73 -1.89
N ILE A 104 -14.73 -16.56 -1.59
CA ILE A 104 -13.97 -15.81 -2.59
C ILE A 104 -12.65 -16.55 -2.78
N GLY A 105 -12.45 -17.14 -3.95
CA GLY A 105 -11.18 -17.78 -4.30
C GLY A 105 -10.08 -16.75 -4.55
N CYS A 106 -8.83 -17.12 -4.26
CA CYS A 106 -7.66 -16.42 -4.78
C CYS A 106 -7.19 -17.12 -6.08
N ARG A 107 -6.60 -16.37 -7.01
CA ARG A 107 -6.03 -16.88 -8.26
C ARG A 107 -4.52 -16.90 -8.18
#